data_AF-B4D6C5-F1
#
_entry.id   AF-B4D6C5-F1
#
_cell.length_a   1.000
_cell.length_b   1.000
_cell.length_c   1.000
_cell.angle_alpha   90.00
_cell.angle_beta   90.00
_cell.angle_gamma   90.00
#
_symmetry.space_group_name_H-M   'P 1'
#
loop_
_entity.id
_entity.type
_entity.pdbx_description
1 polymer ?
#
loop_
_entity_poly.entity_id
_entity_poly.type
_entity_poly.pdbx_seq_one_letter_code
_entity_poly.pdbx_strand_id
1 'polypeptide(L)'
;MSNTSNRTVHLKSLLALEEKRVALQQQIDDIQEQISKISNQVLGQEPSAIVKAARKAVATGAPQGRSQRGALKEKIMAALESAGHAGVRVTELAESLGTKAANLHAWFHATTKRMPSIVKVAGGHYRLNGHGPKSAPVAAAAPAKARSKARKGGRVKRGALSENVLAVLGEAGANGISIKDLSDKVGSNYRNVAVWFATTGKKHPKIKKVAPATYKLAA
;
A
#
# COMPACT_ATOMS: atom_id res chain seq x y z
N MET A 1 17.89 59.13 -25.62
CA MET A 1 17.43 59.39 -24.24
C MET A 1 16.49 58.30 -23.68
N SER A 2 16.32 57.16 -24.36
CA SER A 2 15.30 56.14 -24.02
C SER A 2 15.70 55.12 -22.94
N ASN A 3 16.97 55.08 -22.54
CA ASN A 3 17.49 54.07 -21.59
C ASN A 3 17.09 54.39 -20.13
N THR A 4 17.01 55.68 -19.79
CA THR A 4 16.62 56.15 -18.46
C THR A 4 15.17 55.82 -18.13
N SER A 5 14.25 55.93 -19.09
CA SER A 5 12.83 55.60 -18.91
C SER A 5 12.61 54.09 -18.70
N ASN A 6 13.38 53.24 -19.37
CA ASN A 6 13.32 51.80 -19.11
C ASN A 6 13.81 51.49 -17.69
N ARG A 7 14.93 52.08 -17.26
CA ARG A 7 15.45 51.90 -15.89
C ARG A 7 14.45 52.31 -14.81
N THR A 8 13.74 53.42 -14.98
CA THR A 8 12.73 53.87 -14.00
C THR A 8 11.52 52.93 -13.95
N VAL A 9 11.08 52.37 -15.07
CA VAL A 9 10.03 51.33 -15.10
C VAL A 9 10.46 50.07 -14.35
N HIS A 10 11.69 49.60 -14.55
CA HIS A 10 12.22 48.44 -13.85
C HIS A 10 12.33 48.69 -12.33
N LEU A 11 12.78 49.88 -11.91
CA LEU A 11 12.84 50.24 -10.48
C LEU A 11 11.46 50.26 -9.82
N LYS A 12 10.43 50.77 -10.49
CA LYS A 12 9.05 50.70 -9.99
C LYS A 12 8.55 49.26 -9.85
N SER A 13 8.91 48.41 -10.81
CA SER A 13 8.55 46.98 -10.75
C SER A 13 9.23 46.26 -9.58
N LEU A 14 10.49 46.58 -9.29
CA LEU A 14 11.22 46.05 -8.14
C LEU A 14 10.58 46.50 -6.82
N LEU A 15 10.17 47.77 -6.73
CA LEU A 15 9.51 48.30 -5.54
C LEU A 15 8.17 47.60 -5.29
N ALA A 16 7.36 47.40 -6.32
CA ALA A 16 6.10 46.65 -6.21
C ALA A 16 6.31 45.16 -5.84
N LEU A 17 7.44 44.57 -6.24
CA LEU A 17 7.80 43.20 -5.83
C LEU A 17 8.25 43.15 -4.37
N GLU A 18 8.98 44.15 -3.87
CA GLU A 18 9.33 44.26 -2.46
C GLU A 18 8.10 44.46 -1.57
N GLU A 19 7.15 45.32 -1.98
CA GLU A 19 5.87 45.47 -1.27
C GLU A 19 5.12 44.12 -1.15
N LYS A 20 5.08 43.35 -2.24
CA LYS A 20 4.48 42.00 -2.23
C LYS A 20 5.26 41.03 -1.35
N ARG A 21 6.59 41.08 -1.36
CA ARG A 21 7.43 40.24 -0.49
C ARG A 21 7.14 40.54 0.98
N VAL A 22 7.04 41.81 1.37
CA VAL A 22 6.72 42.21 2.75
C VAL A 22 5.33 41.73 3.14
N ALA A 23 4.33 41.88 2.28
CA ALA A 23 2.97 41.39 2.55
C ALA A 23 2.92 39.87 2.73
N LEU A 24 3.65 39.10 1.90
CA LEU A 24 3.76 37.65 2.06
C LEU A 24 4.51 37.26 3.35
N GLN A 25 5.54 38.02 3.74
CA GLN A 25 6.23 37.78 4.99
C GLN A 25 5.29 37.98 6.19
N GLN A 26 4.48 39.03 6.17
CA GLN A 26 3.49 39.27 7.22
C GLN A 26 2.45 38.13 7.30
N GLN A 27 2.02 37.60 6.15
CA GLN A 27 1.14 36.41 6.13
C GLN A 27 1.82 35.15 6.71
N ILE A 28 3.13 34.97 6.49
CA ILE A 28 3.88 33.87 7.10
C ILE A 28 3.92 34.02 8.62
N ASP A 29 4.18 35.24 9.10
CA ASP A 29 4.27 35.54 10.53
C ASP A 29 2.90 35.32 11.22
N ASP A 30 1.80 35.77 10.61
CA ASP A 30 0.43 35.52 11.09
C ASP A 30 0.11 34.02 11.17
N ILE A 31 0.50 33.24 10.14
CA ILE A 31 0.32 31.78 10.14
C ILE A 31 1.14 31.13 11.26
N GLN A 32 2.37 31.59 11.50
CA GLN A 32 3.20 31.08 12.59
C GLN A 32 2.60 31.38 13.97
N GLU A 33 1.98 32.54 14.16
CA GLU A 33 1.25 32.86 15.39
C GLU A 33 0.05 31.93 15.58
N GLN A 34 -0.72 31.68 14.51
CA GLN A 34 -1.85 30.75 14.55
C GLN A 34 -1.40 29.32 14.87
N ILE A 35 -0.31 28.85 14.26
CA ILE A 35 0.29 27.53 14.57
C ILE A 35 0.71 27.48 16.04
N SER A 36 1.38 28.51 16.55
CA SER A 36 1.82 28.56 17.94
C SER A 36 0.64 28.53 18.92
N LYS A 37 -0.43 29.28 18.61
CA LYS A 37 -1.67 29.29 19.39
C LYS A 37 -2.35 27.92 19.39
N ILE A 38 -2.50 27.28 18.23
CA ILE A 38 -3.10 25.94 18.11
C ILE A 38 -2.21 24.91 18.79
N SER A 39 -0.89 24.99 18.62
CA SER A 39 0.09 24.11 19.28
C SER A 39 -0.06 24.19 20.79
N ASN A 40 -0.10 25.40 21.36
CA ASN A 40 -0.28 25.60 22.80
C ASN A 40 -1.66 25.12 23.30
N GLN A 41 -2.70 25.26 22.48
CA GLN A 41 -4.05 24.79 22.80
C GLN A 41 -4.19 23.26 22.71
N VAL A 42 -3.50 22.62 21.77
CA VAL A 42 -3.57 21.16 21.55
C VAL A 42 -2.61 20.42 22.49
N LEU A 43 -1.43 20.98 22.74
CA LEU A 43 -0.38 20.33 23.53
C LEU A 43 -0.40 20.71 25.01
N GLY A 44 -1.14 21.75 25.42
CA GLY A 44 -1.36 22.08 26.83
C GLY A 44 -0.05 22.22 27.61
N GLN A 45 0.51 23.44 27.60
CA GLN A 45 1.65 23.95 28.36
C GLN A 45 3.08 23.80 27.81
N GLU A 46 3.68 24.99 27.79
CA GLU A 46 5.08 25.45 27.76
C GLU A 46 6.05 24.75 28.74
N PRO A 47 7.37 24.98 28.57
CA PRO A 47 8.45 24.32 29.30
C PRO A 47 8.66 24.96 30.68
N SER A 48 8.88 24.13 31.71
CA SER A 48 9.97 24.27 32.70
C SER A 48 9.76 23.35 33.91
N ALA A 49 10.87 22.73 34.34
CA ALA A 49 11.17 22.32 35.71
C ALA A 49 10.15 21.42 36.47
N ILE A 50 10.29 20.10 36.31
CA ILE A 50 10.16 19.17 37.45
C ILE A 50 11.41 18.30 37.53
N VAL A 51 12.03 18.44 38.70
CA VAL A 51 13.25 17.84 39.20
C VAL A 51 13.14 16.31 39.30
N LYS A 52 14.30 15.66 39.10
CA LYS A 52 14.72 14.34 39.62
C LYS A 52 13.73 13.68 40.61
N ALA A 53 13.23 12.50 40.27
CA ALA A 53 13.31 11.31 41.13
C ALA A 53 12.72 10.08 40.43
N ALA A 54 13.42 8.94 40.59
CA ALA A 54 12.92 7.57 40.42
C ALA A 54 12.61 7.11 38.98
N ARG A 55 12.98 5.92 38.52
CA ARG A 55 13.68 4.77 39.11
C ARG A 55 14.18 3.94 37.93
N LYS A 56 15.39 3.42 38.09
CA LYS A 56 15.95 2.31 37.32
C LYS A 56 15.00 1.11 37.47
N ALA A 57 14.32 0.71 36.40
CA ALA A 57 13.56 -0.54 36.35
C ALA A 57 13.73 -1.18 34.97
N VAL A 58 14.71 -2.07 34.93
CA VAL A 58 14.71 -3.37 34.24
C VAL A 58 14.00 -3.45 32.88
N ALA A 59 14.84 -3.57 31.86
CA ALA A 59 14.50 -4.16 30.58
C ALA A 59 13.84 -5.54 30.78
N THR A 60 12.57 -5.64 30.40
CA THR A 60 11.97 -6.89 29.93
C THR A 60 11.23 -6.58 28.64
N GLY A 61 11.61 -7.28 27.58
CA GLY A 61 11.19 -6.99 26.21
C GLY A 61 9.68 -7.08 26.04
N ALA A 62 9.05 -5.93 25.79
CA ALA A 62 7.77 -5.90 25.12
C ALA A 62 8.00 -6.29 23.63
N PRO A 63 7.18 -7.18 23.05
CA PRO A 63 7.28 -7.46 21.62
C PRO A 63 7.04 -6.14 20.89
N GLN A 64 8.06 -5.69 20.16
CA GLN A 64 8.08 -4.42 19.44
C GLN A 64 6.75 -4.25 18.72
N GLY A 65 5.90 -3.42 19.32
CA GLY A 65 4.51 -3.28 18.95
C GLY A 65 4.46 -2.96 17.47
N ARG A 66 3.82 -3.86 16.73
CA ARG A 66 3.45 -3.73 15.31
C ARG A 66 3.30 -2.25 14.98
N SER A 67 4.31 -1.69 14.32
CA SER A 67 4.46 -0.26 14.04
C SER A 67 3.08 0.36 13.82
N GLN A 68 2.70 1.32 14.68
CA GLN A 68 1.35 1.84 14.80
C GLN A 68 0.67 1.91 13.44
N ARG A 69 -0.47 1.21 13.31
CA ARG A 69 -1.13 0.88 12.04
C ARG A 69 -1.59 2.10 11.21
N GLY A 70 -1.37 3.32 11.72
CA GLY A 70 -1.62 4.62 11.06
C GLY A 70 -0.39 5.51 10.87
N ALA A 71 0.73 5.30 11.58
CA ALA A 71 1.88 6.21 11.54
C ALA A 71 2.50 6.32 10.14
N LEU A 72 2.49 5.23 9.37
CA LEU A 72 2.95 5.26 7.98
C LEU A 72 2.02 6.10 7.09
N LYS A 73 0.70 6.03 7.32
CA LYS A 73 -0.27 6.80 6.56
C LYS A 73 -0.08 8.30 6.80
N GLU A 74 0.03 8.72 8.05
CA GLU A 74 0.20 10.13 8.43
C GLU A 74 1.48 10.70 7.83
N LYS A 75 2.60 9.97 7.93
CA LYS A 75 3.88 10.35 7.32
C LYS A 75 3.79 10.49 5.80
N ILE A 76 3.11 9.57 5.12
CA ILE A 76 2.93 9.64 3.66
C ILE A 76 2.04 10.82 3.29
N MET A 77 0.98 11.11 4.07
CA MET A 77 0.10 12.25 3.77
C MET A 77 0.82 13.57 3.99
N ALA A 78 1.54 13.74 5.10
CA ALA A 78 2.33 14.93 5.37
C ALA A 78 3.37 15.18 4.26
N ALA A 79 4.06 14.12 3.80
CA ALA A 79 5.00 14.24 2.70
C ALA A 79 4.35 14.59 1.36
N LEU A 80 3.14 14.09 1.08
CA LEU A 80 2.39 14.45 -0.12
C LEU A 80 1.83 15.87 -0.06
N GLU A 81 1.44 16.34 1.13
CA GLU A 81 1.01 17.72 1.38
C GLU A 81 2.19 18.68 1.18
N SER A 82 3.35 18.40 1.78
CA SER A 82 4.57 19.20 1.60
C SER A 82 5.05 19.25 0.14
N ALA A 83 4.85 18.18 -0.62
CA ALA A 83 5.21 18.13 -2.04
C ALA A 83 4.18 18.79 -2.96
N GLY A 84 2.96 19.02 -2.46
CA GLY A 84 1.87 19.67 -3.17
C GLY A 84 1.70 19.21 -4.61
N HIS A 85 1.95 20.13 -5.54
CA HIS A 85 1.70 19.99 -6.97
C HIS A 85 2.66 19.04 -7.70
N ALA A 86 3.94 19.04 -7.30
CA ALA A 86 4.99 18.25 -7.95
C ALA A 86 4.78 16.74 -7.72
N GLY A 87 4.12 16.40 -6.61
CA GLY A 87 4.00 15.03 -6.13
C GLY A 87 5.34 14.47 -5.68
N VAL A 88 5.31 13.27 -5.12
CA VAL A 88 6.53 12.59 -4.65
C VAL A 88 6.71 11.27 -5.37
N ARG A 89 7.97 10.97 -5.72
CA ARG A 89 8.36 9.66 -6.20
C ARG A 89 8.41 8.67 -5.04
N VAL A 90 7.84 7.48 -5.20
CA VAL A 90 7.83 6.47 -4.13
C VAL A 90 9.22 6.07 -3.65
N THR A 91 10.25 6.12 -4.50
CA THR A 91 11.64 5.80 -4.11
C THR A 91 12.23 6.87 -3.19
N GLU A 92 12.05 8.15 -3.52
CA GLU A 92 12.51 9.26 -2.69
C GLU A 92 11.73 9.33 -1.37
N LEU A 93 10.43 9.03 -1.42
CA LEU A 93 9.58 8.90 -0.23
C LEU A 93 10.00 7.72 0.66
N ALA A 94 10.46 6.62 0.06
CA ALA A 94 10.96 5.45 0.78
C ALA A 94 12.21 5.80 1.57
N GLU A 95 13.13 6.51 0.94
CA GLU A 95 14.39 6.96 1.53
C GLU A 95 14.13 7.96 2.67
N SER A 96 13.27 8.96 2.45
CA SER A 96 12.96 9.97 3.48
C SER A 96 12.24 9.38 4.69
N LEU A 97 11.38 8.39 4.49
CA LEU A 97 10.63 7.74 5.57
C LEU A 97 11.36 6.54 6.19
N GLY A 98 12.50 6.13 5.64
CA GLY A 98 13.23 4.92 6.06
C GLY A 98 12.40 3.64 5.89
N THR A 99 11.52 3.59 4.89
CA THR A 99 10.64 2.45 4.64
C THR A 99 10.91 1.79 3.31
N LYS A 100 10.67 0.49 3.21
CA LYS A 100 10.87 -0.24 1.94
C LYS A 100 9.90 0.28 0.88
N ALA A 101 10.40 0.64 -0.30
CA ALA A 101 9.58 1.11 -1.43
C ALA A 101 8.43 0.15 -1.80
N ALA A 102 8.63 -1.15 -1.66
CA ALA A 102 7.57 -2.15 -1.87
C ALA A 102 6.36 -1.96 -0.93
N ASN A 103 6.59 -1.57 0.32
CA ASN A 103 5.51 -1.31 1.29
C ASN A 103 4.72 -0.06 0.90
N LEU A 104 5.42 0.98 0.44
CA LEU A 104 4.79 2.19 -0.07
C LEU A 104 3.99 1.92 -1.36
N HIS A 105 4.53 1.13 -2.29
CA HIS A 105 3.77 0.72 -3.48
C HIS A 105 2.49 -0.04 -3.12
N ALA A 106 2.57 -1.01 -2.20
CA ALA A 106 1.40 -1.73 -1.72
C ALA A 106 0.38 -0.80 -1.04
N TRP A 107 0.87 0.16 -0.24
CA TRP A 107 0.05 1.16 0.41
C TRP A 107 -0.66 2.06 -0.61
N PHE A 108 0.08 2.66 -1.56
CA PHE A 108 -0.51 3.48 -2.61
C PHE A 108 -1.54 2.71 -3.45
N HIS A 109 -1.28 1.44 -3.78
CA HIS A 109 -2.26 0.60 -4.50
C HIS A 109 -3.55 0.34 -3.71
N ALA A 110 -3.47 0.22 -2.38
CA ALA A 110 -4.64 0.05 -1.53
C ALA A 110 -5.37 1.39 -1.28
N THR A 111 -4.61 2.48 -1.10
CA THR A 111 -5.13 3.78 -0.72
C THR A 111 -5.72 4.55 -1.90
N THR A 112 -5.12 4.49 -3.10
CA THR A 112 -5.68 5.12 -4.32
C THR A 112 -7.08 4.61 -4.68
N LYS A 113 -7.43 3.38 -4.27
CA LYS A 113 -8.80 2.83 -4.41
C LYS A 113 -9.78 3.35 -3.38
N ARG A 114 -9.28 3.77 -2.21
CA ARG A 114 -10.08 4.25 -1.07
C ARG A 114 -10.17 5.77 -1.03
N MET A 115 -9.20 6.46 -1.61
CA MET A 115 -9.09 7.92 -1.68
C MET A 115 -8.79 8.33 -3.12
N PRO A 116 -9.81 8.73 -3.90
CA PRO A 116 -9.63 9.21 -5.26
C PRO A 116 -8.88 10.55 -5.33
N SER A 117 -8.66 11.21 -4.20
CA SER A 117 -7.83 12.41 -4.08
C SER A 117 -6.34 12.14 -4.31
N ILE A 118 -5.86 10.89 -4.38
CA ILE A 118 -4.46 10.60 -4.71
C ILE A 118 -4.38 10.14 -6.16
N VAL A 119 -3.74 10.96 -7.01
CA VAL A 119 -3.59 10.67 -8.44
C VAL A 119 -2.17 10.21 -8.72
N LYS A 120 -2.08 9.09 -9.44
CA LYS A 120 -0.82 8.60 -10.00
C LYS A 120 -0.52 9.37 -11.28
N VAL A 121 0.60 10.07 -11.34
CA VAL A 121 0.98 10.90 -12.49
C VAL A 121 1.67 10.04 -13.55
N ALA A 122 2.81 9.41 -13.22
CA ALA A 122 3.54 8.43 -14.04
C ALA A 122 4.63 7.76 -13.18
N GLY A 123 5.22 6.63 -13.61
CA GLY A 123 6.51 6.12 -13.05
C GLY A 123 6.59 5.81 -11.54
N GLY A 124 5.46 5.76 -10.81
CA GLY A 124 5.48 5.66 -9.33
C GLY A 124 5.50 7.02 -8.62
N HIS A 125 5.09 8.09 -9.31
CA HIS A 125 4.85 9.42 -8.74
C HIS A 125 3.37 9.59 -8.39
N TYR A 126 3.11 10.14 -7.20
CA TYR A 126 1.77 10.38 -6.67
C TYR A 126 1.62 11.83 -6.20
N ARG A 127 0.44 12.42 -6.43
CA ARG A 127 0.07 13.77 -6.00
C ARG A 127 -1.32 13.82 -5.37
N LEU A 128 -1.61 14.86 -4.59
CA LEU A 128 -2.93 15.13 -4.04
C LEU A 128 -3.76 16.00 -5.00
N ASN A 129 -4.96 15.55 -5.37
CA ASN A 129 -5.91 16.25 -6.21
C ASN A 129 -6.59 17.35 -5.37
N GLY A 130 -6.40 18.60 -5.77
CA GLY A 130 -6.86 19.80 -5.04
C GLY A 130 -5.88 20.97 -5.13
N HIS A 131 -4.63 20.69 -5.48
CA HIS A 131 -3.57 21.68 -5.72
C HIS A 131 -3.24 21.62 -7.23
N GLY A 132 -3.92 22.42 -8.07
CA GLY A 132 -4.16 22.26 -9.55
C GLY A 132 -2.96 22.25 -10.54
N PRO A 133 -3.10 22.59 -11.85
CA PRO A 133 -4.29 22.93 -12.65
C PRO A 133 -4.67 21.88 -13.73
N LYS A 134 -5.85 22.08 -14.30
CA LYS A 134 -6.40 21.42 -15.50
C LYS A 134 -5.66 21.93 -16.75
N SER A 135 -4.95 21.07 -17.49
CA SER A 135 -4.47 21.13 -18.90
C SER A 135 -3.25 20.22 -19.04
N ALA A 136 -2.88 19.52 -20.11
CA ALA A 136 -3.47 19.01 -21.35
C ALA A 136 -2.33 18.12 -21.98
N PRO A 137 -2.59 17.28 -23.00
CA PRO A 137 -1.85 16.05 -23.28
C PRO A 137 -0.57 16.29 -24.10
N VAL A 138 0.48 15.50 -23.85
CA VAL A 138 1.61 15.35 -24.79
C VAL A 138 1.65 13.91 -25.27
N ALA A 139 1.79 13.78 -26.58
CA ALA A 139 1.46 12.65 -27.41
C ALA A 139 2.58 11.61 -27.53
N ALA A 140 2.12 10.40 -27.88
CA ALA A 140 2.73 9.40 -28.75
C ALA A 140 4.12 8.80 -28.39
N ALA A 141 4.08 7.61 -27.79
CA ALA A 141 4.99 6.52 -28.14
C ALA A 141 4.23 5.17 -28.13
N ALA A 142 3.78 4.75 -29.33
CA ALA A 142 3.67 3.42 -29.94
C ALA A 142 3.27 2.15 -29.13
N PRO A 143 2.68 1.12 -29.79
CA PRO A 143 1.58 0.33 -29.24
C PRO A 143 1.96 -0.94 -28.47
N ALA A 144 1.12 -1.21 -27.46
CA ALA A 144 0.64 -2.51 -26.99
C ALA A 144 1.49 -3.77 -27.28
N LYS A 145 2.31 -4.18 -26.30
CA LYS A 145 2.51 -5.62 -26.06
C LYS A 145 1.39 -6.14 -25.16
N ALA A 146 0.54 -6.95 -25.78
CA ALA A 146 -0.56 -7.75 -25.27
C ALA A 146 -0.65 -7.86 -23.73
N ARG A 147 -1.72 -7.28 -23.19
CA ARG A 147 -2.33 -7.70 -21.94
C ARG A 147 -2.55 -9.22 -22.01
N SER A 148 -1.71 -10.00 -21.34
CA SER A 148 -2.17 -11.32 -20.92
C SER A 148 -3.35 -11.07 -19.97
N LYS A 149 -4.54 -11.56 -20.35
CA LYS A 149 -5.72 -11.57 -19.48
C LYS A 149 -5.26 -12.13 -18.14
N ALA A 150 -5.21 -11.27 -17.12
CA ALA A 150 -5.10 -11.71 -15.74
C ALA A 150 -6.29 -12.64 -15.50
N ARG A 151 -6.03 -13.96 -15.57
CA ARG A 151 -7.01 -14.97 -15.20
C ARG A 151 -7.40 -14.62 -13.78
N LYS A 152 -8.66 -14.23 -13.63
CA LYS A 152 -9.35 -14.08 -12.35
C LYS A 152 -9.38 -15.48 -11.74
N GLY A 153 -8.26 -15.89 -11.14
CA GLY A 153 -8.16 -17.07 -10.30
C GLY A 153 -8.96 -16.76 -9.05
N GLY A 154 -10.28 -16.88 -9.15
CA GLY A 154 -11.14 -16.94 -7.99
C GLY A 154 -10.53 -17.97 -7.07
N ARG A 155 -10.13 -17.53 -5.88
CA ARG A 155 -9.60 -18.39 -4.84
C ARG A 155 -10.59 -19.54 -4.68
N VAL A 156 -10.21 -20.73 -5.15
CA VAL A 156 -11.03 -21.93 -4.99
C VAL A 156 -11.35 -22.02 -3.50
N LYS A 157 -12.64 -22.12 -3.16
CA LYS A 157 -13.10 -22.16 -1.76
C LYS A 157 -12.27 -23.22 -1.04
N ARG A 158 -11.64 -22.83 0.08
CA ARG A 158 -10.80 -23.71 0.89
C ARG A 158 -11.69 -24.88 1.34
N GLY A 159 -11.52 -26.06 0.75
CA GLY A 159 -12.36 -27.24 1.01
C GLY A 159 -13.03 -27.86 -0.21
N ALA A 160 -13.14 -27.15 -1.35
CA ALA A 160 -13.78 -27.70 -2.55
C ALA A 160 -13.04 -28.93 -3.10
N LEU A 161 -11.71 -28.98 -2.94
CA LEU A 161 -10.92 -30.15 -3.33
C LEU A 161 -11.28 -31.38 -2.49
N SER A 162 -11.45 -31.25 -1.17
CA SER A 162 -11.80 -32.38 -0.31
C SER A 162 -13.18 -32.94 -0.63
N GLU A 163 -14.18 -32.07 -0.85
CA GLU A 163 -15.54 -32.48 -1.17
C GLU A 163 -15.58 -33.26 -2.49
N ASN A 164 -14.92 -32.74 -3.53
CA ASN A 164 -14.87 -33.39 -4.83
C ASN A 164 -14.10 -34.72 -4.79
N VAL A 165 -12.98 -34.78 -4.05
CA VAL A 165 -12.21 -36.02 -3.90
C VAL A 165 -13.02 -37.09 -3.18
N LEU A 166 -13.76 -36.74 -2.13
CA LEU A 166 -14.61 -37.69 -1.40
C LEU A 166 -15.82 -38.15 -2.23
N ALA A 167 -16.44 -37.26 -3.02
CA ALA A 167 -17.54 -37.61 -3.92
C ALA A 167 -17.09 -38.65 -4.97
N VAL A 168 -15.97 -38.37 -5.67
CA VAL A 168 -15.43 -39.28 -6.69
C VAL A 168 -14.94 -40.61 -6.08
N LEU A 169 -14.40 -40.59 -4.86
CA LEU A 169 -14.04 -41.82 -4.13
C LEU A 169 -15.27 -42.64 -3.72
N GLY A 170 -16.39 -41.98 -3.39
CA GLY A 170 -17.66 -42.64 -3.10
C GLY A 170 -18.23 -43.34 -4.34
N GLU A 171 -18.20 -42.67 -5.49
CA GLU A 171 -18.61 -43.24 -6.78
C GLU A 171 -17.73 -44.42 -7.23
N ALA A 172 -16.43 -44.36 -6.96
CA ALA A 172 -15.49 -45.44 -7.30
C ALA A 172 -15.67 -46.71 -6.43
N GLY A 173 -16.34 -46.59 -5.28
CA GLY A 173 -16.69 -47.71 -4.42
C GLY A 173 -15.50 -48.61 -4.02
N ALA A 174 -15.76 -49.92 -3.98
CA ALA A 174 -14.80 -50.93 -3.49
C ALA A 174 -13.54 -51.11 -4.35
N ASN A 175 -13.61 -50.75 -5.64
CA ASN A 175 -12.52 -50.93 -6.61
C ASN A 175 -11.40 -49.90 -6.41
N GLY A 176 -11.68 -48.80 -5.70
CA GLY A 176 -10.74 -47.69 -5.55
C GLY A 176 -10.47 -46.97 -6.87
N ILE A 177 -9.75 -45.87 -6.78
CA ILE A 177 -9.37 -45.05 -7.95
C ILE A 177 -7.93 -44.59 -7.83
N SER A 178 -7.24 -44.53 -8.97
CA SER A 178 -5.87 -44.02 -9.02
C SER A 178 -5.85 -42.51 -8.82
N ILE A 179 -4.78 -41.95 -8.23
CA ILE A 179 -4.62 -40.49 -8.08
C ILE A 179 -4.69 -39.80 -9.46
N LYS A 180 -4.19 -40.45 -10.52
CA LYS A 180 -4.18 -39.90 -11.88
C LYS A 180 -5.61 -39.74 -12.41
N ASP A 181 -6.39 -40.81 -12.39
CA ASP A 181 -7.77 -40.79 -12.88
C ASP A 181 -8.67 -39.91 -12.00
N LEU A 182 -8.38 -39.85 -10.69
CA LEU A 182 -9.07 -38.96 -9.78
C LEU A 182 -8.74 -37.49 -10.03
N SER A 183 -7.50 -37.18 -10.42
CA SER A 183 -7.10 -35.81 -10.77
C SER A 183 -7.80 -35.31 -12.03
N ASP A 184 -7.97 -36.19 -13.02
CA ASP A 184 -8.69 -35.90 -14.26
C ASP A 184 -10.19 -35.69 -13.99
N LYS A 185 -10.81 -36.53 -13.14
CA LYS A 185 -12.23 -36.39 -12.76
C LYS A 185 -12.53 -35.17 -11.89
N VAL A 186 -11.62 -34.82 -10.97
CA VAL A 186 -11.80 -33.67 -10.06
C VAL A 186 -11.37 -32.35 -10.74
N GLY A 187 -10.80 -32.41 -11.95
CA GLY A 187 -10.28 -31.25 -12.68
C GLY A 187 -9.16 -30.52 -11.91
N SER A 188 -8.42 -31.26 -11.10
CA SER A 188 -7.39 -30.73 -10.22
C SER A 188 -6.03 -31.31 -10.58
N ASN A 189 -4.97 -30.53 -10.38
CA ASN A 189 -3.61 -30.99 -10.68
C ASN A 189 -3.26 -32.23 -9.84
N TYR A 190 -2.71 -33.27 -10.49
CA TYR A 190 -2.19 -34.49 -9.85
C TYR A 190 -1.41 -34.21 -8.56
N ARG A 191 -0.50 -33.22 -8.57
CA ARG A 191 0.31 -32.84 -7.41
C ARG A 191 -0.55 -32.35 -6.25
N ASN A 192 -1.61 -31.59 -6.53
CA ASN A 192 -2.50 -31.07 -5.48
C ASN A 192 -3.29 -32.20 -4.83
N VAL A 193 -3.77 -33.16 -5.64
CA VAL A 193 -4.46 -34.36 -5.15
C VAL A 193 -3.50 -35.24 -4.33
N ALA A 194 -2.28 -35.46 -4.80
CA ALA A 194 -1.27 -36.22 -4.07
C ALA A 194 -0.90 -35.57 -2.73
N VAL A 195 -0.69 -34.25 -2.71
CA VAL A 195 -0.44 -33.49 -1.48
C VAL A 195 -1.66 -33.55 -0.54
N TRP A 196 -2.88 -33.47 -1.08
CA TRP A 196 -4.10 -33.62 -0.31
C TRP A 196 -4.18 -35.00 0.35
N PHE A 197 -3.89 -36.09 -0.36
CA PHE A 197 -3.82 -37.42 0.26
C PHE A 197 -2.72 -37.50 1.34
N ALA A 198 -1.54 -36.90 1.09
CA ALA A 198 -0.43 -36.91 2.03
C ALA A 198 -0.70 -36.12 3.32
N THR A 199 -1.59 -35.12 3.29
CA THR A 199 -1.84 -34.20 4.41
C THR A 199 -3.22 -34.41 5.03
N THR A 200 -4.27 -34.38 4.23
CA THR A 200 -5.68 -34.48 4.63
C THR A 200 -6.19 -35.92 4.51
N GLY A 201 -5.90 -36.62 3.42
CA GLY A 201 -6.38 -37.99 3.17
C GLY A 201 -5.92 -39.00 4.23
N LYS A 202 -4.69 -38.89 4.74
CA LYS A 202 -4.19 -39.73 5.86
C LYS A 202 -4.99 -39.56 7.16
N LYS A 203 -5.62 -38.41 7.36
CA LYS A 203 -6.40 -38.11 8.58
C LYS A 203 -7.86 -38.56 8.47
N HIS A 204 -8.31 -38.99 7.29
CA HIS A 204 -9.66 -39.50 7.11
C HIS A 204 -9.70 -41.00 7.41
N PRO A 205 -10.40 -41.44 8.47
CA PRO A 205 -10.43 -42.85 8.87
C PRO A 205 -11.10 -43.76 7.82
N LYS A 206 -11.91 -43.17 6.95
CA LYS A 206 -12.62 -43.85 5.86
C LYS A 206 -11.80 -44.00 4.58
N ILE A 207 -10.56 -43.50 4.49
CA ILE A 207 -9.75 -43.64 3.27
C ILE A 207 -8.72 -44.75 3.48
N LYS A 208 -8.77 -45.80 2.66
CA LYS A 208 -7.78 -46.88 2.67
C LYS A 208 -7.02 -46.92 1.35
N LYS A 209 -5.70 -47.10 1.46
CA LYS A 209 -4.83 -47.33 0.30
C LYS A 209 -4.97 -48.79 -0.12
N VAL A 210 -5.33 -49.02 -1.39
CA VAL A 210 -5.52 -50.37 -1.95
C VAL A 210 -4.28 -50.83 -2.71
N ALA A 211 -3.66 -49.91 -3.46
CA ALA A 211 -2.46 -50.17 -4.26
C ALA A 211 -1.60 -48.89 -4.33
N PRO A 212 -0.39 -48.93 -4.94
CA PRO A 212 0.39 -47.72 -5.18
C PRO A 212 -0.47 -46.66 -5.88
N ALA A 213 -0.52 -45.45 -5.30
CA ALA A 213 -1.35 -44.35 -5.78
C ALA A 213 -2.84 -44.68 -6.01
N THR A 214 -3.40 -45.70 -5.35
CA THR A 214 -4.83 -46.09 -5.48
C THR A 214 -5.51 -46.09 -4.12
N TYR A 215 -6.61 -45.36 -4.00
CA TYR A 215 -7.33 -45.18 -2.75
C TYR A 215 -8.81 -45.53 -2.90
N LYS A 216 -9.41 -46.07 -1.84
CA LYS A 216 -10.84 -46.33 -1.76
C LYS A 216 -11.44 -45.70 -0.51
N LEU A 217 -12.73 -45.42 -0.57
CA LEU A 217 -13.53 -45.14 0.62
C LEU A 217 -13.89 -46.50 1.26
N ALA A 218 -13.35 -46.77 2.45
CA ALA A 218 -13.84 -47.83 3.31
C ALA A 218 -15.20 -47.41 3.89
N ALA A 219 -16.20 -48.25 3.70
CA ALA A 219 -17.50 -48.14 4.38
C ALA A 219 -17.31 -48.13 5.90
#